data_AF-A0A2G2NMW9-F1
#
_entry.id   AF-A0A2G2NMW9-F1
#
_cell.length_a   1.000
_cell.length_b   1.000
_cell.length_c   1.000
_cell.angle_alpha   90.00
_cell.angle_beta   90.00
_cell.angle_gamma   90.00
#
_symmetry.space_group_name_H-M   'P 1'
#
loop_
_entity.id
_entity.type
_entity.pdbx_description
1 polymer ?
#
loop_
_entity_poly.entity_id
_entity_poly.type
_entity_poly.pdbx_seq_one_letter_code
_entity_poly.pdbx_strand_id
1 'polypeptide(L)' 'MPAKLKTTEIGDERLCNTCGEYWPDDSEFFYMKKGKCQQPCKACYAQLPSKRARRVSASQTAARV' A
#
# COMPACT_ATOMS: atom_id res chain seq x y z
N MET A 1 0.26 4.68 -16.84
CA MET A 1 -0.25 5.70 -15.91
C MET A 1 0.91 6.15 -15.04
N PRO A 2 1.47 7.36 -15.21
CA PRO A 2 2.54 7.86 -14.35
C PRO A 2 2.00 7.96 -12.91
N ALA A 3 2.80 7.50 -11.94
CA ALA A 3 2.46 7.66 -10.53
C ALA A 3 2.38 9.17 -10.23
N LYS A 4 1.26 9.64 -9.68
CA LYS A 4 1.14 11.02 -9.19
C LYS A 4 2.00 11.13 -7.93
N LEU A 5 3.22 11.62 -8.11
CA LEU A 5 4.17 11.98 -7.06
C LEU A 5 3.98 13.45 -6.73
N LYS A 6 3.96 13.77 -5.44
CA LYS A 6 3.84 15.12 -4.89
C LYS A 6 5.02 15.33 -3.95
N THR A 7 5.94 16.20 -4.31
CA THR A 7 7.07 16.55 -3.44
C THR A 7 6.61 17.61 -2.44
N THR A 8 6.76 17.33 -1.16
CA THR A 8 6.46 18.25 -0.05
C THR A 8 7.74 18.60 0.69
N GLU A 9 7.67 19.60 1.56
CA GLU A 9 8.74 20.02 2.47
C GLU A 9 9.26 18.92 3.41
N ILE A 10 8.50 17.83 3.61
CA ILE A 10 8.88 16.67 4.44
C ILE A 10 9.36 15.48 3.59
N GLY A 11 9.13 15.49 2.27
CA GLY A 11 9.55 14.44 1.35
C GLY A 11 8.57 14.18 0.21
N ASP A 12 8.85 13.15 -0.58
CA ASP A 12 7.99 12.73 -1.69
C ASP A 12 6.80 11.91 -1.18
N GLU A 13 5.59 12.32 -1.57
CA GLU A 13 4.34 11.59 -1.36
C GLU A 13 3.90 10.96 -2.68
N ARG A 14 3.36 9.75 -2.63
CA ARG A 14 2.79 9.04 -3.78
C ARG A 14 1.31 8.76 -3.58
N LEU A 15 0.52 9.05 -4.62
CA LEU A 15 -0.88 8.67 -4.67
C LEU A 15 -1.05 7.16 -4.90
N CYS A 16 -1.83 6.49 -4.06
CA CYS A 16 -2.27 5.12 -4.29
C CYS A 16 -3.35 5.08 -5.39
N ASN A 17 -3.16 4.28 -6.44
CA ASN A 17 -4.12 4.13 -7.54
C ASN A 17 -5.38 3.33 -7.18
N THR A 18 -5.44 2.74 -5.99
CA THR A 18 -6.55 1.90 -5.53
C THR A 18 -7.44 2.63 -4.54
N CYS A 19 -6.87 3.25 -3.49
CA CYS A 19 -7.66 4.03 -2.53
C CYS A 19 -7.70 5.54 -2.83
N GLY A 20 -6.83 6.05 -3.72
CA GLY A 20 -6.82 7.47 -4.07
C GLY A 20 -6.25 8.39 -2.97
N GLU A 21 -5.53 7.85 -2.00
CA GLU A 21 -4.88 8.63 -0.93
C GLU A 21 -3.39 8.82 -1.20
N TYR A 22 -2.86 9.97 -0.74
CA TYR A 22 -1.44 10.27 -0.76
C TYR A 22 -0.76 9.66 0.46
N TRP A 23 0.29 8.89 0.23
CA TRP A 23 1.11 8.28 1.27
C TRP A 23 2.58 8.61 1.00
N PRO A 24 3.45 8.68 2.02
CA PRO A 24 4.89 8.87 1.81
C PRO A 24 5.45 7.84 0.81
N ASP A 25 6.34 8.25 -0.11
CA ASP A 25 7.02 7.37 -1.07
C ASP A 25 8.08 6.47 -0.40
N ASP A 26 7.78 5.98 0.79
CA ASP A 26 8.65 5.12 1.57
C ASP A 26 8.26 3.64 1.47
N SER A 27 9.26 2.80 1.74
CA SER A 27 9.13 1.37 1.96
C SER A 27 8.13 0.97 3.04
N GLU A 28 7.74 1.86 3.95
CA GLU A 28 6.70 1.62 4.96
C GLU A 28 5.32 1.45 4.32
N PHE A 29 4.93 2.34 3.40
CA PHE A 29 3.60 2.39 2.79
C PHE A 29 3.51 1.69 1.44
N PHE A 30 4.62 1.59 0.71
CA PHE A 30 4.70 0.94 -0.59
C PHE A 30 5.72 -0.20 -0.60
N TYR A 31 5.52 -1.18 -1.50
CA TYR A 31 6.54 -2.20 -1.71
C TYR A 31 7.64 -1.64 -2.61
N MET A 32 8.90 -1.68 -2.17
CA MET A 32 10.03 -1.33 -3.03
C MET A 32 10.44 -2.51 -3.91
N LYS A 33 10.59 -2.25 -5.21
CA LYS A 33 11.17 -3.21 -6.17
C LYS A 33 12.15 -2.48 -7.07
N LYS A 34 13.40 -2.96 -7.12
CA LYS A 34 14.48 -2.31 -7.90
C LYS A 34 14.65 -0.82 -7.59
N GLY A 35 14.58 -0.44 -6.32
CA GLY A 35 14.72 0.95 -5.87
C GLY A 35 13.53 1.86 -6.21
N LYS A 36 12.39 1.31 -6.65
CA LYS A 36 11.17 2.08 -6.92
C LYS A 36 10.02 1.56 -6.09
N CYS A 37 9.26 2.47 -5.47
CA CYS A 37 8.01 2.13 -4.82
C CYS A 37 6.99 1.64 -5.85
N GLN A 38 6.27 0.57 -5.50
CA GLN A 38 5.30 -0.10 -6.36
C GLN A 38 3.90 0.15 -5.84
N GLN A 39 2.97 0.22 -6.78
CA GLN A 39 1.54 0.33 -6.51
C GLN A 39 0.90 -1.07 -6.40
N PRO A 40 -0.22 -1.21 -5.67
CA PRO A 40 -0.84 -0.20 -4.79
C PRO A 40 -0.16 -0.12 -3.41
N CYS A 41 -0.63 0.76 -2.52
CA CYS A 41 -0.14 0.79 -1.14
C CYS A 41 -0.29 -0.59 -0.48
N LYS A 42 0.52 -0.90 0.54
CA LYS A 42 0.53 -2.22 1.20
C LYS A 42 -0.85 -2.64 1.72
N ALA A 43 -1.65 -1.69 2.22
CA ALA A 43 -3.01 -1.94 2.68
C ALA A 43 -3.95 -2.39 1.55
N CYS A 44 -3.84 -1.77 0.37
CA CYS A 44 -4.60 -2.19 -0.80
C CYS A 44 -4.06 -3.50 -1.39
N TYR A 45 -2.73 -3.67 -1.40
CA TYR A 45 -2.08 -4.91 -1.84
C TYR A 45 -2.52 -6.12 -0.99
N ALA A 46 -2.69 -5.90 0.32
CA ALA A 46 -3.21 -6.89 1.25
C ALA A 46 -4.65 -7.34 0.96
N GLN A 47 -5.46 -6.46 0.37
CA GLN A 47 -6.88 -6.70 0.07
C GLN A 47 -7.10 -7.35 -1.31
N LEU A 48 -6.07 -7.41 -2.16
CA LEU A 48 -6.16 -8.06 -3.48
C LEU A 48 -6.74 -9.46 -3.35
N PRO A 49 -7.72 -9.88 -4.17
CA PRO A 49 -8.42 -11.15 -4.02
C PRO A 49 -7.46 -12.36 -4.02
N SER A 50 -6.41 -12.30 -4.85
CA SER A 50 -5.33 -13.29 -4.93
C SER A 50 -4.53 -13.43 -3.63
N LYS A 51 -4.50 -12.40 -2.77
CA LYS A 51 -3.81 -12.38 -1.47
C LYS A 51 -4.78 -12.55 -0.30
N ARG A 52 -6.01 -12.07 -0.44
CA ARG A 52 -7.09 -12.19 0.54
C ARG A 52 -7.44 -13.67 0.79
N ALA A 53 -7.42 -14.50 -0.24
CA ALA A 53 -7.57 -15.96 -0.12
C ALA A 53 -6.56 -16.61 0.84
N ARG A 54 -5.36 -16.02 1.03
CA ARG A 54 -4.38 -16.49 2.04
C ARG A 54 -4.61 -15.93 3.44
N ARG A 55 -5.30 -14.79 3.57
CA ARG A 55 -5.55 -14.13 4.87
C ARG A 55 -6.76 -14.68 5.62
N VAL A 56 -7.72 -15.29 4.91
CA VAL A 56 -8.89 -15.93 5.54
C VAL A 56 -8.47 -17.03 6.52
N SER A 57 -7.28 -17.61 6.34
CA SER A 57 -6.73 -18.64 7.22
C SER A 57 -5.94 -18.11 8.43
N ALA A 58 -5.61 -16.81 8.50
CA ALA A 58 -4.59 -16.31 9.43
C ALA A 58 -5.02 -15.20 10.40
N SER A 59 -6.23 -14.61 10.27
CA SER A 59 -6.59 -13.44 11.09
C SER A 59 -8.01 -13.40 11.66
N GLN A 60 -8.72 -14.54 11.76
CA GLN A 60 -10.01 -14.61 12.47
C GLN A 60 -9.86 -14.98 13.97
N THR A 61 -8.90 -14.38 14.68
CA THR A 61 -8.79 -14.52 16.16
C THR A 61 -8.32 -13.22 16.83
N ALA A 62 -8.85 -12.06 16.43
CA ALA A 62 -8.55 -10.81 17.13
C ALA A 62 -9.70 -9.80 17.03
N ALA A 63 -10.91 -10.22 17.43
CA ALA A 63 -11.99 -9.33 17.88
C ALA A 63 -13.18 -10.16 18.38
N ARG A 64 -13.09 -10.68 19.60
CA ARG A 64 -14.28 -10.91 20.44
C ARG A 64 -13.95 -10.34 21.82
N VAL A 65 -14.66 -9.25 22.12
CA VAL A 65 -14.91 -8.74 23.47
C VAL A 65 -15.55 -9.82 24.33
#